data_AF-A0A955JYP9-F1
#
_entry.id   AF-A0A955JYP9-F1
#
_cell.length_a   1.000
_cell.length_b   1.000
_cell.length_c   1.000
_cell.angle_alpha   90.00
_cell.angle_beta   90.00
_cell.angle_gamma   90.00
#
_symmetry.space_group_name_H-M   'P 1'
#
loop_
_entity.id
_entity.type
_entity.pdbx_description
1 polymer ?
#
loop_
_entity_poly.entity_id
_entity_poly.type
_entity_poly.pdbx_seq_one_letter_code
_entity_poly.pdbx_strand_id
1 'polypeptide(L)' 'MAEFEMRDIVSPIRKYTNRDGEEKTEYIKIGTARVSEHGSQIQLFIKSTPLNWDGRAYVNKPYEKKGDGDQPMTQAQA' A
#
# COMPACT_ATOMS: atom_id res chain seq x y z
N MET A 1 -15.33 18.65 -15.06
CA MET A 1 -14.96 18.25 -13.68
C MET A 1 -13.58 17.63 -13.77
N ALA A 2 -12.63 18.02 -12.92
CA ALA A 2 -11.30 17.40 -12.96
C ALA A 2 -11.43 15.90 -12.65
N GLU A 3 -10.82 15.05 -13.47
CA GLU A 3 -10.83 13.61 -13.26
C GLU A 3 -9.81 13.26 -12.17
N PHE A 4 -10.24 12.46 -11.19
CA PHE A 4 -9.42 12.04 -10.06
C PHE A 4 -9.31 10.51 -10.03
N GLU A 5 -8.08 10.01 -9.98
CA GLU A 5 -7.76 8.62 -9.72
C GLU A 5 -7.74 8.38 -8.20
N MET A 6 -8.38 7.31 -7.74
CA MET A 6 -8.30 6.87 -6.35
C MET A 6 -7.03 6.04 -6.14
N ARG A 7 -6.28 6.34 -5.08
CA ARG A 7 -5.03 5.67 -4.72
C ARG A 7 -5.03 5.27 -3.25
N ASP A 8 -4.23 4.28 -2.90
CA ASP A 8 -4.08 3.83 -1.52
C ASP A 8 -2.94 4.55 -0.83
N ILE A 9 -3.18 5.00 0.40
CA ILE A 9 -2.12 5.54 1.26
C ILE A 9 -1.64 4.40 2.13
N VAL A 10 -0.36 4.03 2.02
CA VAL A 10 0.25 2.95 2.79
C VAL A 10 1.42 3.44 3.62
N SER A 11 1.61 2.89 4.82
CA SER A 11 2.74 3.18 5.71
C SER A 11 3.56 1.91 5.92
N PRO A 12 4.90 1.99 5.94
CA PRO A 12 5.73 0.88 6.39
C PRO A 12 5.46 0.62 7.88
N ILE A 13 5.48 -0.65 8.30
CA ILE A 13 5.27 -1.05 9.69
C ILE A 13 6.40 -1.90 10.25
N ARG A 14 7.02 -2.77 9.44
CA ARG A 14 8.18 -3.56 9.84
C ARG A 14 8.97 -4.03 8.65
N LYS A 15 10.24 -4.36 8.87
CA LYS A 15 11.06 -5.14 7.95
C LYS A 15 11.03 -6.60 8.35
N TYR A 16 11.08 -7.50 7.38
CA TYR A 16 11.17 -8.93 7.59
C TYR A 16 12.02 -9.57 6.50
N THR A 17 12.68 -10.67 6.83
CA THR A 17 13.39 -11.49 5.84
C THR A 17 12.43 -12.54 5.31
N ASN A 18 12.28 -12.62 3.99
CA ASN A 18 11.48 -13.69 3.38
C ASN A 18 12.24 -15.02 3.40
N ARG A 19 11.59 -16.09 2.93
CA ARG A 19 12.20 -17.43 2.89
C ARG A 19 13.48 -17.51 2.03
N ASP A 20 13.63 -16.60 1.08
CA ASP A 20 14.75 -16.53 0.13
C ASP A 20 15.94 -15.71 0.66
N GLY A 21 15.85 -15.18 1.90
CA GLY A 21 16.88 -14.35 2.50
C GLY A 21 16.82 -12.87 2.10
N GLU A 22 15.79 -12.45 1.37
CA GLU A 22 15.60 -11.05 0.95
C GLU A 22 14.95 -10.23 2.08
N GLU A 23 15.48 -9.04 2.32
CA GLU A 23 14.82 -8.07 3.18
C GLU A 23 13.62 -7.44 2.47
N LYS A 24 12.42 -7.62 3.02
CA LYS A 24 11.17 -7.02 2.57
C LYS A 24 10.61 -6.08 3.64
N THR A 25 9.88 -5.06 3.19
CA THR A 25 9.16 -4.14 4.07
C THR A 25 7.67 -4.45 4.00
N GLU A 26 7.04 -4.63 5.15
CA GLU A 26 5.59 -4.77 5.25
C GLU A 26 4.94 -3.39 5.35
N TYR A 27 3.86 -3.21 4.60
CA TYR A 27 3.10 -1.98 4.54
C TYR A 27 1.65 -2.23 4.95
N ILE A 28 1.06 -1.25 5.65
CA ILE A 28 -0.35 -1.25 6.00
C ILE A 28 -1.06 -0.08 5.31
N LYS A 29 -2.30 -0.29 4.88
CA LYS A 29 -3.16 0.79 4.36
C LYS A 29 -3.65 1.67 5.51
N ILE A 30 -3.38 2.96 5.42
CA ILE A 30 -3.75 3.98 6.42
C ILE A 30 -4.84 4.93 5.92
N GLY A 31 -5.14 4.88 4.62
CA GLY A 31 -6.09 5.79 4.01
C GLY A 31 -6.22 5.62 2.50
N THR A 32 -6.85 6.62 1.88
CA THR A 32 -6.98 6.74 0.43
C THR A 32 -6.63 8.15 -0.01
N ALA A 33 -6.13 8.30 -1.23
CA ALA A 33 -5.86 9.58 -1.85
C ALA A 33 -6.69 9.77 -3.12
N ARG A 34 -7.09 10.99 -3.41
CA ARG A 34 -7.57 11.41 -4.74
C ARG A 34 -6.45 12.16 -5.42
N VAL A 35 -6.02 11.67 -6.57
CA VAL A 35 -4.94 12.27 -7.37
C VAL A 35 -5.52 12.74 -8.68
N SER A 36 -5.37 14.02 -9.02
CA SER A 36 -5.78 14.51 -10.34
C SER A 36 -5.02 13.79 -11.45
N GLU A 37 -5.58 13.73 -12.65
CA GLU A 37 -5.02 13.03 -13.81
C GLU A 37 -3.50 13.27 -14.04
N HIS A 38 -3.02 14.49 -13.78
CA HIS A 38 -1.61 14.88 -13.92
C HIS A 38 -0.87 15.08 -12.59
N GLY A 39 -1.47 14.68 -11.46
CA GLY A 39 -0.86 14.77 -10.13
C GLY A 39 -0.71 16.20 -9.56
N SER A 40 -1.29 17.19 -10.23
CA SER A 40 -1.26 18.60 -9.79
C SER A 40 -2.05 18.86 -8.50
N GLN A 41 -2.96 17.96 -8.14
CA GLN A 41 -3.73 18.01 -6.91
C GLN A 41 -3.78 16.62 -6.28
N ILE A 42 -3.42 16.55 -5.01
CA ILE A 42 -3.47 15.33 -4.20
C ILE A 42 -4.24 15.64 -2.92
N GLN A 43 -5.36 14.94 -2.72
CA GLN A 43 -6.15 15.01 -1.49
C GLN A 43 -5.95 13.72 -0.70
N LEU A 44 -5.57 13.83 0.57
CA LEU A 44 -5.28 12.68 1.44
C LEU A 44 -6.40 12.49 2.46
N PHE A 45 -6.91 11.27 2.55
CA PHE A 45 -7.93 10.85 3.53
C PHE A 45 -7.33 9.78 4.43
N ILE A 46 -6.67 10.20 5.52
CA ILE A 46 -6.07 9.29 6.51
C ILE A 46 -7.13 8.90 7.53
N LYS A 47 -7.38 7.60 7.70
CA LYS A 47 -8.36 7.07 8.67
C LYS A 47 -7.72 6.81 10.02
N SER A 48 -6.53 6.23 10.02
CA SER A 48 -5.78 5.90 11.21
C SER A 48 -4.30 5.76 10.86
N THR A 49 -3.43 6.05 11.81
CA THR A 49 -1.98 5.91 11.67
C THR A 49 -1.49 4.71 12.49
N PRO A 50 -0.42 4.00 12.08
CA PRO A 50 0.16 2.94 12.88
C PRO A 50 0.68 3.48 14.22
N LEU A 51 0.80 2.59 15.21
CA LEU A 51 1.48 2.92 16.47
C LEU A 51 2.96 3.21 16.18
N ASN A 52 3.51 4.28 16.78
CA ASN A 52 4.89 4.74 16.57
C ASN A 52 5.22 5.10 15.12
N TRP A 53 4.23 5.59 14.37
CA TRP A 53 4.43 6.02 12.99
C TRP A 53 5.48 7.14 12.89
N ASP A 54 6.44 6.98 11.99
CA ASP A 54 7.52 7.94 11.72
C ASP A 54 7.09 9.10 10.81
N GLY A 55 5.79 9.16 10.47
CA GLY A 55 5.19 10.18 9.60
C GLY A 55 5.34 9.92 8.11
N ARG A 56 5.89 8.78 7.69
CA ARG A 56 6.09 8.46 6.26
C ARG A 56 4.98 7.58 5.71
N ALA A 57 4.39 8.01 4.61
CA ALA A 57 3.44 7.21 3.85
C ALA A 57 3.64 7.38 2.34
N TYR A 58 3.15 6.40 1.59
CA TYR A 58 3.25 6.31 0.15
C TYR A 58 1.86 6.28 -0.46
N VAL A 59 1.68 6.99 -1.57
CA VAL A 59 0.44 7.00 -2.34
C VAL A 59 0.61 6.10 -3.55
N ASN A 60 0.10 4.87 -3.45
CA ASN A 60 0.24 3.85 -4.47
C ASN A 60 -1.03 3.74 -5.30
N LYS A 61 -0.89 3.41 -6.59
CA LYS A 61 -2.05 2.96 -7.36
C LYS A 61 -2.71 1.77 -6.65
N PRO A 62 -4.05 1.62 -6.71
CA PRO A 62 -4.72 0.46 -6.13
C PRO A 62 -4.06 -0.81 -6.63
N TYR A 63 -3.81 -1.75 -5.73
CA TYR A 63 -3.25 -3.04 -6.14
C TYR A 63 -4.31 -3.75 -6.99
N GLU A 64 -4.11 -3.80 -8.30
CA GLU A 64 -4.91 -4.66 -9.17
C GLU A 64 -4.57 -6.10 -8.78
N LYS A 65 -5.49 -6.77 -8.07
CA LYS A 65 -5.44 -8.23 -7.91
C LYS A 65 -5.47 -8.81 -9.34
N LYS A 66 -4.31 -9.20 -9.88
CA LYS A 66 -4.26 -10.03 -11.08
C LYS A 66 -5.03 -11.31 -10.76
N GLY A 67 -6.03 -11.61 -11.60
CA GLY A 67 -6.95 -12.73 -11.42
C GLY A 67 -6.23 -14.08 -11.29
N ASP A 68 -6.92 -14.98 -10.59
CA ASP A 68 -6.66 -16.41 -10.40
C ASP A 68 -5.28 -16.80 -9.86
N GLY A 69 -5.16 -16.65 -8.56
CA GLY A 69 -4.08 -17.19 -7.75
C GLY A 69 -4.20 -16.79 -6.27
N ASP A 70 -5.41 -16.68 -5.73
CA ASP A 70 -5.64 -16.54 -4.28
C ASP A 70 -5.34 -17.90 -3.62
N GLN A 71 -4.06 -18.29 -3.64
CA GLN A 71 -3.53 -18.97 -2.47
C GLN A 71 -3.28 -17.86 -1.45
N PRO A 72 -3.88 -17.90 -0.24
CA PRO A 72 -3.25 -17.19 0.85
C PRO A 72 -1.79 -17.63 0.85
N MET A 73 -0.82 -16.72 1.00
CA MET A 73 0.58 -17.15 1.18
C MET A 73 0.73 -17.81 2.56
N THR A 74 0.10 -18.97 2.71
CA THR A 74 0.36 -20.02 3.66
C THR A 74 1.17 -21.07 2.91
N GLN A 75 2.45 -21.13 3.27
CA GLN A 75 3.36 -22.28 3.19
C GLN A 75 2.79 -23.59 2.60
N ALA A 76 3.18 -23.93 1.37
CA ALA A 76 3.44 -25.29 0.82
C ALA A 76 3.77 -25.10 -0.68
N GLN A 77 4.86 -25.57 -1.26
CA GLN A 77 5.16 -26.96 -1.65
C GLN A 77 6.67 -27.00 -2.00
N ALA A 78 7.47 -27.77 -1.26
CA ALA A 78 7.95 -29.13 -1.58
C ALA A 78 9.32 -29.08 -2.29
#